data_AF-A0A353GKW9-F1
#
_entry.id   AF-A0A353GKW9-F1
#
_cell.length_a   1.000
_cell.length_b   1.000
_cell.length_c   1.000
_cell.angle_alpha   90.00
_cell.angle_beta   90.00
_cell.angle_gamma   90.00
#
_symmetry.space_group_name_H-M   'P 1'
#
loop_
_entity.id
_entity.type
_entity.pdbx_description
1 polymer ?
#
loop_
_entity_poly.entity_id
_entity_poly.type
_entity_poly.pdbx_seq_one_letter_code
_entity_poly.pdbx_strand_id
1 'polypeptide(L)'
;MRSDRVKAGIERAPHRSLFKATGITDADLKKPLIAICSSHVDIIPGHAHLDKVAAYVKECVKAAGGTPFIFNTMGICDGIAMGHYGMKYSLASREIIADT
;
A
#
# COMPACT_ATOMS: atom_id res chain seq x y z
N MET A 1 4.33 -19.43 3.80
CA MET A 1 4.51 -18.00 3.49
C MET A 1 3.53 -17.16 4.33
N ARG A 2 3.83 -15.87 4.62
CA ARG A 2 2.91 -15.03 5.44
C ARG A 2 1.49 -14.95 4.85
N SER A 3 1.38 -14.82 3.53
CA SER A 3 0.09 -14.73 2.83
C SER A 3 -0.77 -15.99 2.91
N ASP A 4 -0.20 -17.15 3.23
CA ASP A 4 -0.97 -18.41 3.28
C ASP A 4 -1.97 -18.39 4.41
N ARG A 5 -1.68 -17.64 5.49
CA ARG A 5 -2.56 -17.44 6.65
C ARG A 5 -3.94 -16.91 6.29
N VAL A 6 -4.09 -16.25 5.13
CA VAL A 6 -5.35 -15.63 4.70
C VAL A 6 -5.93 -16.26 3.43
N LYS A 7 -5.25 -17.24 2.80
CA LYS A 7 -5.70 -17.80 1.51
C LYS A 7 -5.63 -19.33 1.40
N ALA A 8 -4.79 -20.00 2.19
CA ALA A 8 -4.68 -21.46 2.19
C ALA A 8 -5.71 -22.11 3.12
N GLY A 9 -6.13 -23.34 2.84
CA GLY A 9 -7.10 -24.07 3.66
C GLY A 9 -8.56 -23.79 3.32
N ILE A 10 -9.44 -24.73 3.68
CA ILE A 10 -10.89 -24.63 3.40
C ILE A 10 -11.49 -23.48 4.21
N GLU A 11 -11.02 -23.27 5.44
CA GLU A 11 -11.46 -22.23 6.37
C GLU A 11 -11.24 -20.80 5.84
N ARG A 12 -10.32 -20.61 4.88
CA ARG A 12 -10.08 -19.31 4.24
C ARG A 12 -10.93 -19.06 3.00
N ALA A 13 -11.96 -19.89 2.73
CA ALA A 13 -12.92 -19.64 1.66
C ALA A 13 -13.55 -18.24 1.70
N PRO A 14 -13.99 -17.69 2.87
CA PRO A 14 -14.53 -16.33 2.93
C PRO A 14 -13.48 -15.25 2.62
N HIS A 15 -12.22 -15.47 2.98
CA HIS A 15 -11.17 -14.50 2.66
C HIS A 15 -10.90 -14.48 1.15
N ARG A 16 -10.85 -15.66 0.53
CA ARG A 16 -10.68 -15.77 -0.93
C ARG A 16 -11.83 -15.13 -1.70
N SER A 17 -13.07 -15.19 -1.22
CA SER A 17 -14.19 -14.50 -1.90
C SER A 17 -14.00 -12.99 -1.90
N LEU A 18 -13.52 -12.40 -0.81
CA LEU A 18 -13.20 -10.97 -0.74
C LEU A 18 -12.03 -10.59 -1.65
N PHE A 19 -10.97 -11.40 -1.71
CA PHE A 19 -9.91 -11.18 -2.71
C PHE A 19 -10.43 -11.26 -4.14
N LYS A 20 -11.31 -12.21 -4.45
CA LYS A 20 -11.91 -12.32 -5.78
C LYS A 20 -12.79 -11.12 -6.12
N ALA A 21 -13.47 -10.54 -5.14
CA ALA A 21 -14.25 -9.31 -5.32
C ALA A 21 -13.39 -8.10 -5.72
N THR A 22 -12.07 -8.11 -5.45
CA THR A 22 -11.13 -7.07 -5.91
C THR A 22 -10.52 -7.37 -7.28
N GLY A 23 -10.97 -8.42 -7.97
CA GLY A 23 -10.52 -8.80 -9.31
C GLY A 23 -9.36 -9.81 -9.34
N ILE A 24 -8.97 -10.37 -8.18
CA ILE A 24 -7.90 -11.37 -8.08
C ILE A 24 -8.41 -12.75 -8.48
N THR A 25 -7.63 -13.47 -9.29
CA THR A 25 -7.99 -14.83 -9.74
C THR A 25 -7.48 -15.92 -8.80
N ASP A 26 -7.96 -17.15 -8.98
CA ASP A 26 -7.41 -18.31 -8.26
C ASP A 26 -5.92 -18.56 -8.57
N ALA A 27 -5.46 -18.21 -9.77
CA ALA A 27 -4.04 -18.31 -10.13
C ALA A 27 -3.20 -17.28 -9.35
N ASP A 28 -3.72 -16.07 -9.16
CA ASP A 28 -3.03 -15.01 -8.41
C ASP A 28 -2.97 -15.30 -6.91
N LEU A 29 -3.99 -15.97 -6.36
CA LEU A 29 -3.96 -16.40 -4.95
C LEU A 29 -2.89 -17.47 -4.67
N LYS A 30 -2.41 -18.19 -5.68
CA LYS A 30 -1.29 -19.14 -5.54
C LYS A 30 0.08 -18.45 -5.48
N LYS A 31 0.18 -17.20 -5.96
CA LYS A 31 1.42 -16.41 -5.97
C LYS A 31 1.65 -15.69 -4.63
N PRO A 32 2.88 -15.23 -4.32
CA PRO A 32 3.12 -14.33 -3.20
C PRO A 32 2.28 -13.06 -3.30
N LEU A 33 1.63 -12.67 -2.19
CA LEU A 33 0.92 -11.39 -2.13
C LEU A 33 1.92 -10.31 -1.70
N ILE A 34 2.05 -9.24 -2.48
CA ILE A 34 3.05 -8.19 -2.26
C ILE A 34 2.31 -6.87 -2.02
N ALA A 35 2.50 -6.27 -0.85
CA ALA A 35 1.97 -4.95 -0.55
C ALA A 35 2.95 -3.88 -1.06
N ILE A 36 2.41 -2.84 -1.68
CA ILE A 36 3.13 -1.65 -2.15
C ILE A 36 2.57 -0.48 -1.34
N CYS A 37 3.34 0.00 -0.36
CA CYS A 37 2.99 1.15 0.46
C CYS A 37 3.42 2.44 -0.24
N SER A 38 2.47 3.36 -0.45
CA SER A 38 2.73 4.68 -1.06
C SER A 38 2.31 5.80 -0.12
N SER A 39 3.11 6.86 -0.01
CA SER A 39 2.75 8.09 0.72
C SER A 39 2.26 9.20 -0.22
N HIS A 40 1.66 8.83 -1.36
CA HIS A 40 1.14 9.78 -2.34
C HIS A 40 0.12 10.73 -1.71
N VAL A 41 0.41 12.03 -1.86
CA VAL A 41 -0.43 13.14 -1.44
C VAL A 41 -0.23 14.28 -2.43
N ASP A 42 -1.32 14.80 -3.02
CA ASP A 42 -1.28 15.83 -4.07
C ASP A 42 -0.59 17.13 -3.64
N ILE A 43 -0.76 17.52 -2.37
CA ILE A 43 -0.24 18.80 -1.85
C ILE A 43 1.24 18.77 -1.47
N ILE A 44 1.89 17.59 -1.52
CA ILE A 44 3.30 17.44 -1.17
C ILE A 44 4.08 17.28 -2.47
N PRO A 45 4.85 18.27 -2.93
CA PRO A 45 5.55 18.20 -4.23
C PRO A 45 6.43 16.94 -4.39
N GLY A 46 7.07 16.52 -3.30
CA GLY A 46 7.88 15.30 -3.26
C GLY A 46 7.08 14.00 -3.34
N HIS A 47 5.76 14.01 -3.09
CA HIS A 47 4.92 12.82 -3.05
C HIS A 47 3.82 12.80 -4.13
N ALA A 48 3.55 13.93 -4.78
CA ALA A 48 2.46 14.09 -5.74
C ALA A 48 2.54 13.15 -6.96
N HIS A 49 3.69 12.53 -7.20
CA HIS A 49 3.93 11.58 -8.30
C HIS A 49 4.05 10.12 -7.85
N LEU A 50 3.92 9.83 -6.55
CA LEU A 50 4.10 8.48 -6.01
C LEU A 50 2.96 7.51 -6.37
N ASP A 51 1.82 8.01 -6.85
CA ASP A 51 0.76 7.21 -7.46
C ASP A 51 1.27 6.52 -8.74
N LYS A 52 1.97 7.26 -9.61
CA LYS A 52 2.56 6.74 -10.85
C LYS A 52 3.68 5.76 -10.56
N VAL A 53 4.50 6.06 -9.55
CA VAL A 53 5.56 5.15 -9.09
C VAL A 53 4.94 3.85 -8.56
N ALA A 54 3.91 3.92 -7.71
CA ALA A 54 3.23 2.75 -7.19
C ALA A 54 2.58 1.91 -8.31
N ALA A 55 1.97 2.56 -9.30
CA ALA A 55 1.43 1.89 -10.48
C ALA A 55 2.52 1.19 -11.30
N TYR A 56 3.67 1.81 -11.50
CA TYR A 56 4.82 1.18 -12.18
C TYR A 56 5.34 -0.04 -11.40
N VAL A 57 5.56 0.11 -10.09
CA VAL A 57 6.01 -1.00 -9.22
C VAL A 57 5.00 -2.16 -9.24
N LYS A 58 3.71 -1.86 -9.27
CA LYS A 58 2.64 -2.87 -9.40
C LYS A 58 2.82 -3.73 -10.64
N GLU A 59 3.11 -3.13 -11.79
CA GLU A 59 3.36 -3.88 -13.02
C GLU A 59 4.65 -4.71 -12.95
N CYS A 60 5.73 -4.17 -12.33
CA CYS A 60 6.96 -4.94 -12.10
C CYS A 60 6.73 -6.17 -11.21
N VAL A 61 5.93 -6.04 -10.14
CA VAL A 61 5.60 -7.16 -9.25
C VAL A 61 4.82 -8.25 -9.99
N LYS A 62 3.86 -7.88 -10.84
CA LYS A 62 3.14 -8.85 -11.68
C LYS A 62 4.09 -9.59 -12.62
N ALA A 63 4.97 -8.85 -13.29
CA ALA A 63 5.96 -9.43 -14.21
C ALA A 63 6.93 -10.39 -13.50
N ALA A 64 7.26 -10.12 -12.24
CA ALA A 64 8.08 -10.99 -11.39
C ALA A 64 7.31 -12.19 -10.80
N GLY A 65 6.03 -12.37 -11.14
CA GLY A 65 5.22 -13.51 -10.66
C GLY A 65 4.58 -13.31 -9.29
N GLY A 66 4.50 -12.09 -8.77
CA GLY A 66 3.76 -11.73 -7.57
C GLY A 66 2.36 -11.21 -7.85
N THR A 67 1.52 -11.16 -6.79
CA THR A 67 0.20 -10.54 -6.81
C THR A 67 0.24 -9.25 -6.00
N PRO A 68 0.28 -8.06 -6.65
CA PRO A 68 0.46 -6.79 -5.96
C PRO A 68 -0.85 -6.19 -5.44
N PHE A 69 -0.76 -5.52 -4.29
CA PHE A 69 -1.80 -4.65 -3.73
C PHE A 69 -1.17 -3.32 -3.34
N ILE A 70 -1.73 -2.21 -3.84
CA ILE A 70 -1.31 -0.87 -3.41
C ILE A 70 -2.19 -0.45 -2.25
N PHE A 71 -1.58 0.10 -1.21
CA PHE A 71 -2.26 0.87 -0.18
C PHE A 71 -1.46 2.13 0.12
N ASN A 72 -2.12 3.12 0.71
CA ASN A 72 -1.49 4.39 1.02
C ASN A 72 -1.38 4.62 2.52
N THR A 73 -0.32 5.32 2.90
CA THR A 73 -0.17 5.97 4.21
C THR A 73 -0.20 7.48 4.04
N MET A 74 -0.28 8.22 5.15
CA MET A 74 -0.30 9.68 5.14
C MET A 74 1.09 10.27 4.83
N GLY A 75 1.11 11.59 4.60
CA GLY A 75 2.33 12.38 4.54
C GLY A 75 2.06 13.82 4.98
N ILE A 76 3.11 14.52 5.43
CA ILE A 76 3.09 15.96 5.72
C ILE A 76 4.21 16.63 4.93
N CYS A 77 3.96 17.81 4.38
CA CYS A 77 5.02 18.64 3.81
C CYS A 77 5.53 19.62 4.88
N ASP A 78 6.73 19.37 5.40
CA ASP A 78 7.38 20.26 6.36
C ASP A 78 7.52 21.69 5.83
N GLY A 79 7.82 21.84 4.53
CA GLY A 79 7.95 23.15 3.89
C GLY A 79 6.65 23.96 3.94
N ILE A 80 5.50 23.31 3.74
CA ILE A 80 4.18 23.97 3.87
C ILE A 80 3.83 24.22 5.33
N ALA A 81 4.12 23.25 6.22
CA ALA A 81 3.78 23.33 7.64
C ALA A 81 4.62 24.36 8.42
N MET A 82 5.75 24.80 7.86
CA MET A 82 6.72 25.66 8.53
C MET A 82 6.12 27.02 8.89
N GLY A 83 6.40 27.49 10.12
CA GLY A 83 5.98 28.81 10.56
C GLY A 83 4.54 28.92 11.07
N HIS A 84 3.79 27.81 11.14
CA HIS A 84 2.46 27.80 11.76
C HIS A 84 2.21 26.54 12.60
N TYR A 85 1.01 26.45 13.19
CA TYR A 85 0.64 25.38 14.13
C TYR A 85 0.79 23.96 13.56
N GLY A 86 0.81 23.81 12.22
CA GLY A 86 0.95 22.53 11.53
C GLY A 86 2.28 21.83 11.79
N MET A 87 3.36 22.58 12.04
CA MET A 87 4.68 22.00 12.31
C MET A 87 4.70 21.10 13.56
N LYS A 88 3.74 21.29 14.49
CA LYS A 88 3.57 20.42 15.67
C LYS A 88 3.24 18.97 15.32
N TYR A 89 2.79 18.70 14.09
CA TYR A 89 2.37 17.38 13.63
C TYR A 89 3.42 16.68 12.76
N SER A 90 4.48 17.38 12.34
CA SER A 90 5.50 16.84 11.43
C SER A 90 6.18 15.59 12.03
N LEU A 91 6.86 15.71 13.18
CA LEU A 91 7.60 14.59 13.75
C LEU A 91 6.69 13.43 14.18
N ALA A 92 5.51 13.73 14.72
CA ALA A 92 4.54 12.71 15.13
C ALA A 92 4.03 11.88 13.94
N SER A 93 4.01 12.46 12.73
CA SER A 93 3.60 11.72 11.53
C SER A 93 4.48 10.51 11.22
N ARG A 94 5.76 10.53 11.65
CA ARG A 94 6.67 9.38 11.50
C ARG A 94 6.13 8.12 12.19
N GLU A 95 5.62 8.27 13.41
CA GLU A 95 5.06 7.14 14.17
C GLU A 95 3.76 6.67 13.53
N ILE A 96 2.90 7.60 13.10
CA ILE A 96 1.64 7.27 12.44
C ILE A 96 1.90 6.51 11.14
N ILE A 97 2.90 6.92 10.35
CA ILE A 97 3.30 6.22 9.12
C ILE A 97 3.79 4.80 9.43
N ALA A 98 4.55 4.62 10.52
CA ALA A 98 5.04 3.30 10.93
C ALA A 98 3.91 2.38 11.43
N ASP A 99 2.88 2.94 12.06
CA ASP A 99 1.72 2.20 12.59
C ASP A 99 0.65 1.87 11.52
N THR A 100 0.69 2.51 10.35
CA THR A 100 -0.30 2.36 9.27
C THR A 100 -0.18 1.06 8.47
#